data_AF-A0A7X8XKD2-F1
#
_entry.id   AF-A0A7X8XKD2-F1
#
_cell.length_a   1.000
_cell.length_b   1.000
_cell.length_c   1.000
_cell.angle_alpha   90.00
_cell.angle_beta   90.00
_cell.angle_gamma   90.00
#
_symmetry.space_group_name_H-M   'P 1'
#
loop_
_entity.id
_entity.type
_entity.pdbx_description
1 polymer ?
#
loop_
_entity_poly.entity_id
_entity_poly.type
_entity_poly.pdbx_seq_one_letter_code
_entity_poly.pdbx_strand_id
1 'polypeptide(L)'
;MKPSLQFSVPCLNVPEEARLPSFENVFYELPSPDFPFTVDFFLANGWCAGQGRFFQEVRLLTPAGQVLVQTGKQPFELPHELQPYMVVNKFQGLRFDAPGVYRIQILLEGEPYLDYPLEIRQLFLQNAGPSDEKRPESQPAPESQPPPKPAPPATSQKDEKDGFLSSSIPPGYKPGSV
;
A
#
# COMPACT_ATOMS: atom_id res chain seq x y z
N MET A 1 -1.28 31.96 -1.78
CA MET A 1 -1.77 30.90 -2.70
C MET A 1 -2.15 29.68 -1.87
N LYS A 2 -3.35 29.11 -2.04
CA LYS A 2 -3.79 27.93 -1.26
C LYS A 2 -2.93 26.72 -1.64
N PRO A 3 -2.41 25.94 -0.67
CA PRO A 3 -1.56 24.81 -0.97
C PRO A 3 -2.34 23.62 -1.55
N SER A 4 -1.58 22.75 -2.19
CA SER A 4 -2.00 21.42 -2.63
C SER A 4 -1.49 20.36 -1.68
N LEU A 5 -2.33 19.38 -1.38
CA LEU A 5 -1.90 18.17 -0.67
C LEU A 5 -1.27 17.21 -1.69
N GLN A 6 0.03 17.02 -1.61
CA GLN A 6 0.80 16.12 -2.48
C GLN A 6 0.53 14.65 -2.14
N PHE A 7 0.49 14.32 -0.85
CA PHE A 7 0.17 12.98 -0.36
C PHE A 7 -0.40 13.02 1.05
N SER A 8 -1.13 11.95 1.38
CA SER A 8 -1.50 11.57 2.74
C SER A 8 -1.33 10.06 2.88
N VAL A 9 -0.45 9.63 3.79
CA VAL A 9 0.03 8.25 3.83
C VAL A 9 -0.03 7.70 5.25
N PRO A 10 -0.92 6.75 5.56
CA PRO A 10 -0.87 5.96 6.78
C PRO A 10 0.31 4.98 6.71
N CYS A 11 1.08 4.85 7.78
CA CYS A 11 2.19 3.91 7.90
C CYS A 11 2.39 3.46 9.35
N LEU A 12 2.96 2.28 9.58
CA LEU A 12 3.15 1.77 10.94
C LEU A 12 4.40 2.33 11.62
N ASN A 13 5.39 2.77 10.83
CA ASN A 13 6.63 3.28 11.38
C ASN A 13 7.22 4.41 10.51
N VAL A 14 7.82 5.38 11.20
CA VAL A 14 8.62 6.46 10.61
C VAL A 14 9.94 6.48 11.39
N PRO A 15 11.02 5.90 10.86
CA PRO A 15 12.29 5.82 11.57
C PRO A 15 12.88 7.21 11.87
N GLU A 16 13.26 7.46 13.13
CA GLU A 16 13.81 8.75 13.55
C GLU A 16 15.25 8.94 13.04
N GLU A 17 16.04 7.87 12.95
CA GLU A 17 17.45 7.88 12.58
C GLU A 17 17.70 7.75 11.07
N ALA A 18 16.64 7.74 10.25
CA ALA A 18 16.79 7.66 8.81
C ALA A 18 17.30 8.98 8.22
N ARG A 19 18.29 8.88 7.30
CA ARG A 19 18.83 10.06 6.58
C ARG A 19 17.77 10.82 5.78
N LEU A 20 16.79 10.09 5.24
CA LEU A 20 15.65 10.64 4.51
C LEU A 20 14.35 10.14 5.14
N PRO A 21 13.29 10.97 5.17
CA PRO A 21 11.98 10.53 5.61
C PRO A 21 11.55 9.27 4.85
N SER A 22 11.21 8.23 5.60
CA SER A 22 10.81 6.93 5.09
C SER A 22 9.54 6.48 5.82
N PHE A 23 8.57 5.98 5.06
CA PHE A 23 7.30 5.48 5.60
C PHE A 23 7.29 3.97 5.47
N GLU A 24 7.36 3.26 6.59
CA GLU A 24 7.43 1.81 6.60
C GLU A 24 6.05 1.20 6.86
N ASN A 25 5.75 0.13 6.12
CA ASN A 25 4.47 -0.56 6.18
C ASN A 25 3.30 0.41 5.91
N VAL A 26 3.34 1.08 4.76
CA VAL A 26 2.21 1.89 4.27
C VAL A 26 0.98 1.00 4.11
N PHE A 27 -0.16 1.44 4.62
CA PHE A 27 -1.38 0.64 4.64
C PHE A 27 -2.62 1.43 4.25
N TYR A 28 -3.61 0.70 3.73
CA TYR A 28 -4.98 1.17 3.48
C TYR A 28 -6.01 0.32 4.26
N GLU A 29 -5.57 -0.82 4.77
CA GLU A 29 -6.35 -1.73 5.59
C GLU A 29 -5.55 -2.16 6.83
N LEU A 30 -6.24 -2.35 7.95
CA LEU A 30 -5.69 -2.93 9.17
C LEU A 30 -6.49 -4.19 9.53
N PRO A 31 -5.91 -5.38 9.33
CA PRO A 31 -6.54 -6.62 9.73
C PRO A 31 -6.28 -6.92 11.21
N SER A 32 -7.31 -7.40 11.93
CA SER A 32 -7.19 -7.89 13.31
C SER A 32 -7.98 -9.19 13.49
N PRO A 33 -7.45 -10.20 14.21
CA PRO A 33 -8.21 -11.42 14.53
C PRO A 33 -9.35 -11.13 15.52
N ASP A 34 -9.13 -10.21 16.45
CA ASP A 34 -10.02 -9.93 17.58
C ASP A 34 -10.36 -8.44 17.67
N PHE A 35 -11.53 -8.17 18.22
CA PHE A 35 -12.02 -6.82 18.50
C PHE A 35 -12.53 -6.76 19.94
N PRO A 36 -12.28 -5.66 20.68
CA PRO A 36 -11.57 -4.43 20.25
C PRO A 36 -10.07 -4.67 20.06
N PHE A 37 -9.44 -3.98 19.12
CA PHE A 37 -7.97 -3.94 19.04
C PHE A 37 -7.44 -2.52 19.10
N THR A 38 -6.20 -2.41 19.55
CA THR A 38 -5.49 -1.15 19.71
C THR A 38 -4.25 -1.18 18.83
N VAL A 39 -3.97 -0.06 18.16
CA VAL A 39 -2.81 0.08 17.29
C VAL A 39 -2.23 1.48 17.38
N ASP A 40 -0.91 1.55 17.22
CA ASP A 40 -0.18 2.78 17.00
C ASP A 40 0.13 2.87 15.51
N PHE A 41 -0.06 4.05 14.92
CA PHE A 41 0.36 4.29 13.54
C PHE A 41 0.67 5.77 13.32
N PHE A 42 1.27 6.07 12.18
CA PHE A 42 1.61 7.41 11.74
C PHE A 42 0.80 7.81 10.50
N LEU A 43 0.45 9.08 10.41
CA LEU A 43 -0.08 9.68 9.19
C LEU A 43 0.82 10.81 8.72
N ALA A 44 1.44 10.64 7.56
CA ALA A 44 2.28 11.65 6.95
C ALA A 44 1.52 12.43 5.87
N ASN A 45 1.52 13.75 5.97
CA ASN A 45 0.91 14.64 5.00
C ASN A 45 1.96 15.57 4.38
N GLY A 46 2.00 15.63 3.05
CA GLY A 46 2.88 16.51 2.30
C GLY A 46 2.11 17.64 1.62
N TRP A 47 2.46 18.89 1.91
CA TRP A 47 1.88 20.10 1.29
C TRP A 47 2.88 20.74 0.33
N CYS A 48 2.41 21.26 -0.79
CA CYS A 48 3.24 21.96 -1.78
C CYS A 48 2.43 23.00 -2.56
N ALA A 49 3.07 23.68 -3.53
CA ALA A 49 2.40 24.58 -4.48
C ALA A 49 1.54 25.66 -3.81
N GLY A 50 1.95 26.11 -2.63
CA GLY A 50 1.29 27.15 -1.86
C GLY A 50 2.30 28.19 -1.38
N GLN A 51 1.77 29.30 -0.89
CA GLN A 51 2.60 30.34 -0.29
C GLN A 51 1.81 31.03 0.82
N GLY A 52 2.40 31.09 2.00
CA GLY A 52 1.82 31.69 3.21
C GLY A 52 1.85 30.75 4.42
N ARG A 53 1.12 31.15 5.46
CA ARG A 53 0.92 30.38 6.68
C ARG A 53 -0.46 29.74 6.67
N PHE A 54 -0.50 28.48 7.09
CA PHE A 54 -1.71 27.69 7.13
C PHE A 54 -1.73 26.87 8.41
N PHE A 55 -2.86 26.22 8.71
CA PHE A 55 -2.91 25.10 9.63
C PHE A 55 -3.71 23.95 9.04
N GLN A 56 -3.30 22.73 9.40
CA GLN A 56 -4.06 21.52 9.12
C GLN A 56 -4.59 20.89 10.40
N GLU A 57 -5.60 20.05 10.23
CA GLU A 57 -6.07 19.12 11.25
C GLU A 57 -6.35 17.77 10.57
N VAL A 58 -6.24 16.70 11.34
CA VAL A 58 -6.61 15.35 10.93
C VAL A 58 -7.73 14.87 11.83
N ARG A 59 -8.74 14.26 11.24
CA ARG A 59 -9.86 13.65 11.94
C ARG A 59 -10.07 12.23 11.43
N LEU A 60 -10.21 11.28 12.35
CA LEU A 60 -10.65 9.93 12.04
C LEU A 60 -12.11 9.78 12.45
N LEU A 61 -12.91 9.22 11.54
CA LEU A 61 -14.32 8.94 11.75
C LEU A 61 -14.58 7.44 11.85
N THR A 62 -15.50 7.08 12.74
CA THR A 62 -16.08 5.73 12.82
C THR A 62 -16.91 5.43 11.55
N PRO A 63 -17.26 4.15 11.29
CA PRO A 63 -18.15 3.80 10.18
C PRO A 63 -19.53 4.47 10.25
N ALA A 64 -19.97 4.83 11.47
CA ALA A 64 -21.22 5.56 11.70
C ALA A 64 -21.05 7.09 11.62
N GLY A 65 -19.85 7.59 11.32
CA GLY A 65 -19.56 9.01 11.10
C GLY A 65 -19.26 9.83 12.35
N GLN A 66 -19.05 9.19 13.51
CA GLN A 66 -18.64 9.90 14.73
C GLN A 66 -17.13 10.14 14.73
N VAL A 67 -16.68 11.22 15.37
CA VAL A 67 -15.24 11.47 15.56
C VAL A 67 -14.65 10.44 16.52
N LEU A 68 -13.73 9.62 16.02
CA LEU A 68 -12.93 8.69 16.83
C LEU A 68 -11.75 9.43 17.49
N VAL A 69 -11.01 10.21 16.68
CA VAL A 69 -9.93 11.08 17.15
C VAL A 69 -9.80 12.27 16.22
N GLN A 70 -9.37 13.41 16.77
CA GLN A 70 -9.03 14.61 16.01
C GLN A 70 -7.76 15.23 16.59
N THR A 71 -6.84 15.64 15.71
CA THR A 71 -5.66 16.40 16.11
C THR A 71 -6.05 17.85 16.42
N GLY A 72 -5.24 18.55 17.22
CA GLY A 72 -5.33 20.02 17.29
C GLY A 72 -4.89 20.69 15.98
N LYS A 73 -5.00 22.02 15.93
CA LYS A 73 -4.47 22.84 14.82
C LYS A 73 -2.96 22.70 14.72
N GLN A 74 -2.47 22.30 13.55
CA GLN A 74 -1.05 22.12 13.27
C GLN A 74 -0.59 23.19 12.27
N PRO A 75 -0.05 24.32 12.75
CA PRO A 75 0.40 25.39 11.88
C PRO A 75 1.60 24.95 11.03
N PHE A 76 1.64 25.39 9.78
CA PHE A 76 2.77 25.22 8.87
C PHE A 76 2.93 26.43 7.96
N GLU A 77 4.13 26.59 7.39
CA GLU A 77 4.46 27.71 6.51
C GLU A 77 5.06 27.19 5.20
N LEU A 78 4.63 27.77 4.08
CA LEU A 78 5.21 27.57 2.76
C LEU A 78 5.83 28.91 2.32
N PRO A 79 7.17 29.06 2.40
CA PRO A 79 7.84 30.32 2.07
C PRO A 79 7.63 30.75 0.61
N HIS A 80 7.60 29.77 -0.30
CA HIS A 80 7.31 29.95 -1.72
C HIS A 80 6.81 28.64 -2.34
N GLU A 81 6.21 28.72 -3.53
CA GLU A 81 5.50 27.63 -4.20
C GLU A 81 6.34 26.37 -4.48
N LEU A 82 7.67 26.54 -4.62
CA LEU A 82 8.61 25.45 -4.91
C LEU A 82 9.09 24.67 -3.67
N GLN A 83 8.73 25.08 -2.46
CA GLN A 83 9.17 24.41 -1.23
C GLN A 83 8.04 23.59 -0.63
N PRO A 84 8.14 22.26 -0.56
CA PRO A 84 7.15 21.44 0.11
C PRO A 84 7.31 21.50 1.64
N TYR A 85 6.26 21.14 2.36
CA TYR A 85 6.24 20.98 3.80
C TYR A 85 5.63 19.64 4.17
N MET A 86 6.27 18.89 5.06
CA MET A 86 5.78 17.60 5.52
C MET A 86 5.46 17.66 7.01
N VAL A 87 4.30 17.16 7.40
CA VAL A 87 3.96 16.87 8.80
C VAL A 87 3.77 15.39 8.98
N VAL A 88 4.11 14.89 10.16
CA VAL A 88 3.85 13.50 10.55
C VAL A 88 3.09 13.53 11.88
N ASN A 89 1.92 12.89 11.90
CA ASN A 89 1.11 12.68 13.09
C ASN A 89 1.33 11.27 13.61
N LYS A 90 1.63 11.12 14.90
CA LYS A 90 1.63 9.81 15.58
C LYS A 90 0.32 9.63 16.35
N PHE A 91 -0.44 8.60 15.99
CA PHE A 91 -1.62 8.18 16.74
C PHE A 91 -1.22 7.01 17.63
N GLN A 92 -1.36 7.17 18.94
CA GLN A 92 -1.00 6.14 19.92
C GLN A 92 -2.23 5.63 20.65
N GLY A 93 -2.28 4.32 20.86
CA GLY A 93 -3.34 3.68 21.59
C GLY A 93 -4.70 3.81 20.91
N LEU A 94 -4.74 3.94 19.57
CA LEU A 94 -6.01 4.10 18.88
C LEU A 94 -6.79 2.78 18.92
N ARG A 95 -7.98 2.83 19.51
CA ARG A 95 -8.82 1.66 19.72
C ARG A 95 -9.93 1.58 18.67
N PHE A 96 -10.03 0.43 18.02
CA PHE A 96 -11.09 0.10 17.08
C PHE A 96 -11.99 -0.97 17.70
N ASP A 97 -13.26 -0.63 17.96
CA ASP A 97 -14.20 -1.53 18.65
C ASP A 97 -14.85 -2.56 17.70
N ALA A 98 -14.88 -2.29 16.41
CA ALA A 98 -15.50 -3.16 15.41
C ALA A 98 -14.84 -3.02 14.03
N PRO A 99 -14.91 -4.08 13.19
CA PRO A 99 -14.54 -3.99 11.79
C PRO A 99 -15.47 -3.04 11.03
N GLY A 100 -14.97 -2.46 9.94
CA GLY A 100 -15.74 -1.54 9.10
C GLY A 100 -14.86 -0.54 8.36
N VAL A 101 -15.50 0.35 7.61
CA VAL A 101 -14.83 1.41 6.86
C VAL A 101 -14.82 2.67 7.72
N TYR A 102 -13.66 2.97 8.28
CA TYR A 102 -13.38 4.24 8.95
C TYR A 102 -12.99 5.27 7.89
N ARG A 103 -13.00 6.55 8.23
CA ARG A 103 -12.58 7.61 7.30
C ARG A 103 -11.49 8.45 7.91
N ILE A 104 -10.46 8.76 7.13
CA ILE A 104 -9.45 9.76 7.47
C ILE A 104 -9.82 11.03 6.71
N GLN A 105 -10.00 12.12 7.45
CA GLN A 105 -10.23 13.45 6.94
C GLN A 105 -9.04 14.35 7.24
N ILE A 106 -8.57 15.05 6.23
CA ILE A 106 -7.61 16.14 6.36
C ILE A 106 -8.34 17.44 6.14
N LEU A 107 -8.21 18.34 7.10
CA LEU A 107 -8.77 19.68 7.05
C LEU A 107 -7.64 20.67 6.83
N LEU A 108 -7.90 21.68 6.00
CA LEU A 108 -7.02 22.83 5.79
C LEU A 108 -7.82 24.08 6.13
N GLU A 109 -7.31 24.88 7.07
CA GLU A 109 -8.03 26.05 7.59
C GLU A 109 -9.42 25.71 8.17
N GLY A 110 -9.58 24.51 8.73
CA GLY A 110 -10.85 24.03 9.28
C GLY A 110 -11.83 23.48 8.26
N GLU A 111 -11.51 23.52 6.96
CA GLU A 111 -12.35 22.99 5.89
C GLU A 111 -11.86 21.62 5.41
N PRO A 112 -12.75 20.62 5.21
CA PRO A 112 -12.38 19.34 4.62
C PRO A 112 -11.66 19.52 3.28
N TYR A 113 -10.46 18.96 3.18
CA TYR A 113 -9.59 19.06 2.01
C TYR A 113 -9.43 17.71 1.30
N LEU A 114 -9.21 16.64 2.07
CA LEU A 114 -9.16 15.26 1.58
C LEU A 114 -9.95 14.37 2.53
N ASP A 115 -10.67 13.40 1.97
CA ASP A 115 -11.39 12.37 2.72
C ASP A 115 -11.22 11.02 2.01
N TYR A 116 -10.70 10.01 2.72
CA TYR A 116 -10.47 8.68 2.16
C TYR A 116 -10.71 7.56 3.20
N PRO A 117 -11.04 6.33 2.73
CA PRO A 117 -11.36 5.23 3.63
C PRO A 117 -10.10 4.62 4.27
N LEU A 118 -10.27 4.12 5.49
CA LEU A 118 -9.37 3.20 6.18
C LEU A 118 -10.16 1.94 6.54
N GLU A 119 -9.83 0.82 5.92
CA GLU A 119 -10.57 -0.43 6.13
C GLU A 119 -10.04 -1.17 7.35
N ILE A 120 -10.94 -1.50 8.29
CA ILE A 120 -10.60 -2.29 9.46
C ILE A 120 -11.27 -3.65 9.31
N ARG A 121 -10.48 -4.72 9.18
CA ARG A 121 -10.97 -6.05 8.79
C ARG A 121 -10.83 -7.07 9.91
N GLN A 122 -11.82 -7.95 10.04
CA GLN A 122 -11.70 -9.13 10.89
C GLN A 122 -11.03 -10.28 10.13
N LEU A 123 -9.97 -10.82 10.70
CA LEU A 123 -9.35 -12.06 10.23
C LEU A 123 -9.99 -13.25 10.94
N PHE A 124 -10.42 -14.23 10.15
CA PHE A 124 -10.79 -15.54 10.67
C PHE A 124 -9.58 -16.45 10.50
N LEU A 125 -8.85 -16.69 11.59
CA LEU A 125 -7.77 -17.67 11.58
C LEU A 125 -8.38 -19.05 11.32
N GLN A 126 -8.13 -19.62 10.15
CA GLN A 126 -8.47 -21.02 9.91
C GLN A 126 -7.54 -21.85 10.78
N ASN A 127 -8.11 -22.60 11.73
CA ASN A 127 -7.36 -23.62 12.44
C ASN A 127 -6.81 -24.60 11.40
N ALA A 128 -5.49 -24.67 11.26
CA ALA A 128 -4.86 -25.80 10.60
C ALA A 128 -5.29 -27.06 11.37
N GLY A 129 -6.26 -27.80 10.83
CA GLY A 129 -6.56 -29.13 11.32
C GLY A 129 -5.29 -29.97 11.29
N PRO A 130 -5.15 -31.00 12.16
CA PRO A 130 -3.98 -31.87 12.13
C PRO A 130 -3.81 -32.37 10.70
N SER A 131 -2.68 -32.05 10.08
CA SER A 131 -2.28 -32.58 8.79
C SER A 131 -2.27 -34.09 8.93
N ASP A 132 -3.26 -34.76 8.32
CA ASP A 132 -3.35 -36.23 8.31
C ASP A 132 -2.02 -36.81 7.85
N GLU A 133 -1.32 -37.39 8.82
CA GLU A 133 -0.09 -38.15 8.65
C GLU A 133 -0.44 -39.50 8.01
N LYS A 134 -0.77 -39.49 6.71
CA LYS A 134 -0.72 -40.66 5.84
C LYS A 134 -0.29 -40.24 4.44
N ARG A 135 1.00 -39.93 4.30
CA ARG A 135 1.70 -40.14 3.02
C ARG A 135 1.82 -41.66 2.85
N PRO A 136 1.20 -42.31 1.85
CA PRO A 136 1.58 -43.67 1.51
C PRO A 136 3.03 -43.63 1.04
N GLU A 137 3.90 -44.45 1.63
CA GLU A 137 5.23 -44.75 1.08
C GLU A 137 5.06 -45.21 -0.38
N SER A 138 5.40 -44.34 -1.32
CA SER A 138 5.58 -44.74 -2.72
C SER A 138 6.86 -45.58 -2.80
N GLN A 139 6.63 -46.87 -3.03
CA GLN A 139 7.59 -47.95 -3.31
C GLN A 139 8.68 -47.54 -4.33
N PRO A 140 9.87 -48.16 -4.29
CA PRO A 140 10.97 -47.78 -5.17
C PRO A 140 10.65 -48.09 -6.64
N ALA A 141 11.13 -47.21 -7.51
CA ALA A 141 10.87 -47.20 -8.96
C ALA A 141 11.27 -48.52 -9.65
N PRO A 142 10.47 -49.03 -10.60
CA PRO A 142 10.92 -50.07 -11.51
C PRO A 142 11.86 -49.50 -12.60
N GLU A 143 12.78 -50.38 -12.96
CA GLU A 143 13.97 -50.22 -13.79
C GLU A 143 13.69 -49.78 -15.24
N SER A 144 14.64 -49.03 -15.79
CA SER A 144 14.67 -48.34 -17.09
C SER A 144 14.32 -49.22 -18.30
N GLN A 145 13.38 -48.79 -19.14
CA GLN A 145 13.27 -49.26 -20.53
C GLN A 145 14.16 -48.40 -21.45
N PRO A 146 14.88 -49.00 -22.43
CA PRO A 146 15.74 -48.24 -23.34
C PRO A 146 14.90 -47.48 -24.39
N PRO A 147 15.39 -46.33 -24.89
CA PRO A 147 14.64 -45.50 -25.83
C PRO A 147 14.58 -46.14 -27.24
N PRO A 148 13.52 -45.87 -28.03
CA PRO A 148 13.42 -46.34 -29.40
C PRO A 148 14.38 -45.60 -30.35
N LYS A 149 14.80 -46.32 -31.41
CA LYS A 149 15.78 -45.91 -32.44
C LYS A 149 15.40 -44.61 -33.19
N PRO A 150 16.40 -43.84 -33.67
CA PRO A 150 16.17 -42.58 -34.36
C PRO A 150 15.75 -42.77 -35.82
N ALA A 151 14.83 -41.92 -36.29
CA ALA A 151 14.44 -41.77 -37.69
C ALA A 151 15.41 -40.84 -38.45
N PRO A 152 15.62 -41.00 -39.77
CA PRO A 152 16.62 -40.27 -40.55
C PRO A 152 16.21 -38.81 -40.88
N PRO A 153 17.19 -37.95 -41.23
CA PRO A 153 17.00 -36.51 -41.29
C PRO A 153 16.40 -36.03 -42.62
N ALA A 154 15.58 -34.97 -42.54
CA ALA A 154 15.24 -34.12 -43.68
C ALA A 154 15.96 -32.76 -43.54
N THR A 155 16.65 -32.37 -44.61
CA THR A 155 17.59 -31.26 -44.71
C THR A 155 16.90 -29.93 -45.06
N SER A 156 17.55 -28.83 -44.68
CA SER A 156 17.47 -27.45 -45.24
C SER A 156 16.28 -26.59 -44.77
N GLN A 157 16.41 -25.31 -44.40
CA GLN A 157 17.47 -24.30 -44.58
C GLN A 157 17.12 -23.06 -43.73
N LYS A 158 18.15 -22.33 -43.24
CA LYS A 158 18.30 -20.83 -43.13
C LYS A 158 17.24 -20.02 -42.35
N ASP A 159 17.49 -18.96 -41.59
CA ASP A 159 18.59 -17.99 -41.34
C ASP A 159 18.27 -17.39 -39.93
N GLU A 160 19.23 -17.30 -39.01
CA GLU A 160 19.93 -16.06 -38.60
C GLU A 160 19.15 -15.04 -37.71
N LYS A 161 19.78 -14.77 -36.55
CA LYS A 161 19.80 -13.55 -35.71
C LYS A 161 18.78 -13.30 -34.58
N ASP A 162 19.41 -13.14 -33.40
CA ASP A 162 19.28 -12.06 -32.42
C ASP A 162 17.95 -11.76 -31.76
N GLY A 163 18.00 -11.55 -30.43
CA GLY A 163 17.22 -10.47 -29.84
C GLY A 163 16.47 -10.82 -28.56
N PHE A 164 17.02 -10.33 -27.46
CA PHE A 164 16.44 -10.20 -26.14
C PHE A 164 15.19 -9.28 -26.14
N LEU A 165 14.37 -9.38 -25.08
CA LEU A 165 13.30 -8.48 -24.61
C LEU A 165 11.86 -8.72 -25.12
N SER A 166 11.11 -9.54 -24.37
CA SER A 166 9.65 -9.47 -24.34
C SER A 166 9.22 -8.31 -23.44
N SER A 167 8.76 -7.22 -24.04
CA SER A 167 7.97 -6.18 -23.37
C SER A 167 6.55 -6.24 -23.95
N SER A 168 5.58 -6.56 -23.11
CA SER A 168 4.17 -6.59 -23.50
C SER A 168 3.59 -5.18 -23.32
N ILE A 169 3.40 -4.46 -24.41
CA ILE A 169 2.59 -3.24 -24.48
C ILE A 169 1.18 -3.65 -24.94
N PRO A 170 0.09 -3.27 -24.25
CA PRO A 170 -1.27 -3.54 -24.71
C PRO A 170 -1.64 -2.64 -25.92
N PRO A 171 -2.43 -3.15 -26.89
CA PRO A 171 -2.78 -2.40 -28.09
C PRO A 171 -3.80 -1.30 -27.79
N GLY A 172 -3.45 -0.03 -28.09
CA GLY A 172 -4.44 1.05 -28.06
C GLY A 172 -3.96 2.51 -27.94
N TYR A 173 -2.67 2.79 -27.77
CA TYR A 173 -2.22 4.17 -27.55
C TYR A 173 -1.60 4.80 -28.83
N LYS A 174 -2.26 5.81 -29.40
CA LYS A 174 -1.66 6.72 -30.39
C LYS A 174 -1.33 8.05 -29.70
N PRO A 175 -0.05 8.44 -29.56
CA PRO A 175 0.28 9.79 -29.13
C PRO A 175 0.00 10.77 -30.28
N GLY A 176 -0.92 11.70 -30.05
CA GLY A 176 -1.22 12.79 -30.97
C GLY A 176 -0.09 13.83 -30.98
N SER A 177 0.27 14.26 -32.18
CA SER A 177 1.15 15.41 -32.42
C SER A 177 0.31 16.68 -32.44
N VAL A 178 0.59 17.64 -31.54
CA VAL A 178 0.73 19.08 -31.80
C VAL A 178 1.69 19.65 -30.77
#